data_AF-A0A9D6G834-F1
#
_entry.id   AF-A0A9D6G834-F1
#
_cell.length_a   1.000
_cell.length_b   1.000
_cell.length_c   1.000
_cell.angle_alpha   90.00
_cell.angle_beta   90.00
_cell.angle_gamma   90.00
#
_symmetry.space_group_name_H-M   'P 1'
#
loop_
_entity.id
_entity.type
_entity.pdbx_description
1 polymer ?
#
loop_
_entity_poly.entity_id
_entity_poly.type
_entity_poly.pdbx_seq_one_letter_code
_entity_poly.pdbx_strand_id
1 'polypeptide(L)'
;MCGIAGMLCFAPASAVDGALLTRMRDAMTHRGPDGEGQWISPDRRVGLAHRRLAIVDLSAAAAQPMSDADEKVWITFNGEIYNHMALRRTLEQAGHAFRTDHSDTEVLVHGYKHWGIDGLVERLEGMFAFGLWDEAAKRLTLARDRVGVKPIYFTHAAGAFRFASEIKAILTDPAVPRAVEPMAVNHYLSFMVAPAPLTMFKDIFKLPAGHLLEIESDGRMTARRYWDAVPGNGIDAAEVARLTDAACEDFYAAGIRKRLEAAIDKRMMSDVPFGVFLSGGIDSSANVALMSRLMDRPVDTFTVGFKDHPEINELDYARLAARTFRTNHHEVLIDAGDMQGYLDGLVHHQDEPIADWVCVPLYFVSRLAKDCGVTVVQVGEGSDEQFCGYDSWMTYLKLYRAFWNPYRNAVPAGLRKLIGRLAGPLADLSDGSARAAEVLRRAGDGREFFWSGANAFWNVPSGPSTRAAISSARSPPTPPTPPAPPAPGTGSGAPAST
;
A
#
# COMPACT_ATOMS: atom_id res chain seq x y z
N MET A 1 -0.30 10.12 -11.08
CA MET A 1 -1.20 9.81 -9.93
C MET A 1 -1.29 11.05 -9.06
N CYS A 2 -2.33 11.35 -8.31
CA CYS A 2 -2.24 12.52 -7.41
C CYS A 2 -1.24 12.32 -6.25
N GLY A 3 -0.81 13.42 -5.64
CA GLY A 3 -0.05 13.44 -4.39
C GLY A 3 -0.82 14.21 -3.33
N ILE A 4 -1.04 13.59 -2.16
CA ILE A 4 -1.73 14.23 -1.03
C ILE A 4 -0.74 14.49 0.10
N ALA A 5 -0.93 15.58 0.82
CA ALA A 5 -0.19 15.88 2.05
C ALA A 5 -1.09 16.64 3.03
N GLY A 6 -0.74 16.58 4.32
CA GLY A 6 -1.40 17.42 5.31
C GLY A 6 -0.79 17.35 6.68
N MET A 7 -1.25 18.26 7.54
CA MET A 7 -0.74 18.49 8.89
C MET A 7 -1.88 18.83 9.85
N LEU A 8 -1.77 18.37 11.10
CA LEU A 8 -2.62 18.75 12.22
C LEU A 8 -1.75 19.07 13.43
N CYS A 9 -1.83 20.32 13.93
CA CYS A 9 -1.10 20.80 15.10
C CYS A 9 -1.96 20.67 16.37
N PHE A 10 -1.40 20.04 17.41
CA PHE A 10 -2.13 19.76 18.65
C PHE A 10 -2.08 20.90 19.66
N ALA A 11 -0.96 21.61 19.72
CA ALA A 11 -0.81 22.74 20.64
C ALA A 11 -1.44 24.02 20.05
N PRO A 12 -2.20 24.81 20.83
CA PRO A 12 -2.76 26.09 20.36
C PRO A 12 -1.71 27.11 19.89
N ALA A 13 -0.49 27.02 20.42
CA ALA A 13 0.64 27.87 20.02
C ALA A 13 1.35 27.38 18.75
N SER A 14 1.09 26.14 18.32
CA SER A 14 1.65 25.57 17.09
C SER A 14 0.67 25.80 15.94
N ALA A 15 1.10 26.60 14.97
CA ALA A 15 0.36 26.84 13.73
C ALA A 15 1.00 26.09 12.57
N VAL A 16 0.18 25.66 11.63
CA VAL A 16 0.64 25.14 10.34
C VAL A 16 1.45 26.21 9.64
N ASP A 17 2.70 25.88 9.31
CA ASP A 17 3.54 26.68 8.43
C ASP A 17 3.14 26.39 6.97
N GLY A 18 2.59 27.40 6.29
CA GLY A 18 2.18 27.28 4.89
C GLY A 18 3.37 27.04 3.96
N ALA A 19 4.56 27.54 4.29
CA ALA A 19 5.75 27.31 3.50
C ALA A 19 6.22 25.84 3.62
N LEU A 20 6.13 25.26 4.81
CA LEU A 20 6.36 23.83 5.00
C LEU A 20 5.34 22.99 4.23
N LEU A 21 4.05 23.30 4.35
CA LEU A 21 3.00 22.57 3.62
C LEU A 21 3.21 22.63 2.10
N THR A 22 3.66 23.77 1.58
CA THR A 22 4.07 23.95 0.17
C THR A 22 5.27 23.06 -0.19
N ARG A 23 6.31 22.99 0.66
CA ARG A 23 7.45 22.09 0.42
C ARG A 23 7.03 20.61 0.41
N MET A 24 6.16 20.20 1.33
CA MET A 24 5.62 18.84 1.36
C MET A 24 4.87 18.51 0.06
N ARG A 25 4.03 19.44 -0.40
CA ARG A 25 3.28 19.34 -1.66
C ARG A 25 4.21 19.19 -2.87
N ASP A 26 5.20 20.07 -2.98
CA ASP A 26 6.01 20.19 -4.20
C ASP A 26 7.09 19.11 -4.31
N ALA A 27 7.43 18.45 -3.21
CA ALA A 27 8.23 17.22 -3.21
C ALA A 27 7.59 16.06 -4.01
N MET A 28 6.30 16.17 -4.37
CA MET A 28 5.55 15.14 -5.12
C MET A 28 5.07 15.63 -6.50
N THR A 29 5.76 16.61 -7.10
CA THR A 29 5.36 17.20 -8.39
C THR A 29 5.29 16.16 -9.52
N HIS A 30 6.15 15.13 -9.49
CA HIS A 30 6.13 14.02 -10.47
C HIS A 30 4.84 13.20 -10.45
N ARG A 31 4.15 13.15 -9.30
CA ARG A 31 2.87 12.46 -9.20
C ARG A 31 1.81 13.24 -9.98
N GLY A 32 1.61 14.51 -9.59
CA GLY A 32 0.55 15.39 -10.08
C GLY A 32 1.09 16.66 -10.73
N PRO A 33 1.45 16.61 -12.02
CA PRO A 33 2.02 17.75 -12.74
C PRO A 33 0.98 18.79 -13.19
N ASP A 34 -0.31 18.43 -13.27
CA ASP A 34 -1.34 19.24 -13.95
C ASP A 34 -1.93 20.34 -13.05
N GLY A 35 -1.80 20.22 -11.73
CA GLY A 35 -2.32 21.21 -10.81
C GLY A 35 -1.79 21.07 -9.39
N GLU A 36 -1.99 22.13 -8.61
CA GLU A 36 -1.58 22.19 -7.22
C GLU A 36 -2.62 22.94 -6.39
N GLY A 37 -2.68 22.64 -5.10
CA GLY A 37 -3.56 23.35 -4.17
C GLY A 37 -3.14 23.15 -2.73
N GLN A 38 -3.56 24.08 -1.88
CA GLN A 38 -3.47 23.97 -0.44
C GLN A 38 -4.65 24.67 0.21
N TRP A 39 -5.03 24.16 1.37
CA TRP A 39 -6.01 24.77 2.25
C TRP A 39 -5.45 24.76 3.67
N ILE A 40 -5.59 25.87 4.38
CA ILE A 40 -5.21 26.01 5.78
C ILE A 40 -6.44 26.49 6.53
N SER A 41 -6.78 25.82 7.63
CA SER A 41 -7.94 26.18 8.45
C SER A 41 -7.81 27.62 9.00
N PRO A 42 -8.92 28.32 9.29
CA PRO A 42 -8.87 29.68 9.82
C PRO A 42 -8.07 29.82 11.12
N ASP A 43 -8.13 28.81 11.99
CA ASP A 43 -7.35 28.73 13.22
C ASP A 43 -5.90 28.24 13.01
N ARG A 44 -5.52 27.97 11.75
CA ARG A 44 -4.22 27.46 11.30
C ARG A 44 -3.78 26.17 11.98
N ARG A 45 -4.70 25.39 12.53
CA ARG A 45 -4.38 24.11 13.17
C ARG A 45 -4.27 22.97 12.16
N VAL A 46 -4.91 23.10 11.01
CA VAL A 46 -4.97 22.06 9.97
C VAL A 46 -4.53 22.64 8.64
N GLY A 47 -3.76 21.85 7.91
CA GLY A 47 -3.37 22.14 6.55
C GLY A 47 -3.52 20.90 5.68
N LEU A 48 -4.15 21.05 4.53
CA LEU A 48 -4.23 20.02 3.49
C LEU A 48 -3.57 20.57 2.22
N ALA A 49 -2.88 19.70 1.49
CA ALA A 49 -2.21 20.03 0.25
C ALA A 49 -2.38 18.91 -0.78
N HIS A 50 -2.25 19.29 -2.05
CA HIS A 50 -2.51 18.41 -3.17
C HIS A 50 -1.66 18.74 -4.40
N ARG A 51 -1.20 17.69 -5.09
CA ARG A 51 -0.66 17.69 -6.45
C ARG A 51 -1.60 16.87 -7.33
N ARG A 52 -2.11 17.47 -8.40
CA ARG A 52 -3.15 16.89 -9.25
C ARG A 52 -2.57 16.29 -10.53
N LEU A 53 -2.91 15.03 -10.80
CA LEU A 53 -2.95 14.50 -12.15
C LEU A 53 -4.43 14.47 -12.54
N ALA A 54 -4.85 15.26 -13.52
CA ALA A 54 -6.25 15.38 -13.89
C ALA A 54 -6.66 14.21 -14.81
N ILE A 55 -7.48 13.30 -14.28
CA ILE A 55 -7.95 12.10 -14.98
C ILE A 55 -9.47 12.14 -15.21
N VAL A 56 -10.22 12.54 -14.17
CA VAL A 56 -11.68 12.68 -14.18
C VAL A 56 -12.05 14.12 -13.84
N ASP A 57 -12.97 14.70 -14.61
CA ASP A 57 -13.39 16.11 -14.55
C ASP A 57 -12.19 17.05 -14.64
N LEU A 58 -11.71 17.34 -15.86
CA LEU A 58 -10.50 18.15 -16.08
C LEU A 58 -10.65 19.63 -15.67
N SER A 59 -11.82 20.06 -15.21
CA SER A 59 -12.09 21.44 -14.85
C SER A 59 -11.32 21.90 -13.61
N ALA A 60 -11.21 23.22 -13.44
CA ALA A 60 -10.69 23.82 -12.23
C ALA A 60 -11.64 23.66 -11.02
N ALA A 61 -12.91 23.34 -11.25
CA ALA A 61 -13.88 23.10 -10.16
C ALA A 61 -13.56 21.82 -9.39
N ALA A 62 -12.92 20.84 -10.05
CA ALA A 62 -12.43 19.61 -9.45
C ALA A 62 -11.05 19.76 -8.76
N ALA A 63 -10.61 21.00 -8.49
CA ALA A 63 -9.37 21.25 -7.76
C ALA A 63 -9.46 20.75 -6.30
N GLN A 64 -8.31 20.38 -5.74
CA GLN A 64 -8.18 19.90 -4.38
C GLN A 64 -7.10 20.69 -3.61
N PRO A 65 -7.18 20.83 -2.28
CA PRO A 65 -8.19 20.27 -1.38
C PRO A 65 -9.61 20.76 -1.67
N MET A 66 -10.58 19.84 -1.62
CA MET A 66 -11.97 20.07 -2.04
C MET A 66 -12.88 20.17 -0.84
N SER A 67 -13.92 21.01 -0.95
CA SER A 67 -15.05 21.09 -0.03
C SER A 67 -16.33 21.38 -0.81
N ASP A 68 -17.47 21.16 -0.18
CA ASP A 68 -18.76 21.66 -0.65
C ASP A 68 -18.97 23.15 -0.30
N ALA A 69 -20.17 23.68 -0.56
CA ALA A 69 -20.53 25.07 -0.34
C ALA A 69 -20.51 25.51 1.15
N ASP A 70 -20.62 24.56 2.10
CA ASP A 70 -20.64 24.89 3.53
C ASP A 70 -19.23 25.07 4.12
N GLU A 71 -18.20 24.60 3.40
CA GLU A 71 -16.79 24.70 3.80
C GLU A 71 -16.48 24.12 5.19
N LYS A 72 -17.24 23.08 5.59
CA LYS A 72 -17.08 22.38 6.88
C LYS A 72 -16.34 21.05 6.79
N VAL A 73 -16.30 20.45 5.60
CA VAL A 73 -15.62 19.18 5.37
C VAL A 73 -14.66 19.36 4.21
N TRP A 74 -13.37 19.19 4.49
CA TRP A 74 -12.31 19.38 3.50
C TRP A 74 -11.59 18.07 3.24
N ILE A 75 -11.29 17.77 1.98
CA ILE A 75 -10.62 16.53 1.58
C ILE A 75 -9.43 16.78 0.66
N THR A 76 -8.39 15.98 0.83
CA THR A 76 -7.33 15.76 -0.18
C THR A 76 -7.28 14.27 -0.49
N PHE A 77 -7.32 13.91 -1.77
CA PHE A 77 -7.58 12.57 -2.26
C PHE A 77 -6.66 12.19 -3.43
N ASN A 78 -6.04 11.02 -3.32
CA ASN A 78 -5.32 10.36 -4.40
C ASN A 78 -5.97 9.01 -4.65
N GLY A 79 -6.69 8.87 -5.75
CA GLY A 79 -7.42 7.66 -6.06
C GLY A 79 -8.32 7.80 -7.28
N GLU A 80 -9.15 6.78 -7.46
CA GLU A 80 -10.27 6.71 -8.41
C GLU A 80 -11.40 5.95 -7.71
N ILE A 81 -12.59 6.54 -7.64
CA ILE A 81 -13.81 5.86 -7.16
C ILE A 81 -14.63 5.38 -8.35
N TYR A 82 -14.50 4.11 -8.69
CA TYR A 82 -15.07 3.50 -9.90
C TYR A 82 -16.60 3.52 -9.94
N ASN A 83 -17.25 3.55 -8.78
CA ASN A 83 -18.70 3.63 -8.68
C ASN A 83 -19.23 5.03 -8.35
N HIS A 84 -18.41 6.10 -8.51
CA HIS A 84 -18.78 7.47 -8.12
C HIS A 84 -20.08 7.96 -8.77
N MET A 85 -20.32 7.69 -10.06
CA MET A 85 -21.57 8.11 -10.72
C MET A 85 -22.83 7.46 -10.12
N ALA A 86 -22.73 6.21 -9.66
CA ALA A 86 -23.84 5.56 -8.97
C ALA A 86 -24.09 6.22 -7.60
N LEU A 87 -23.02 6.48 -6.85
CA LEU A 87 -23.08 7.15 -5.55
C LEU A 87 -23.59 8.60 -5.66
N ARG A 88 -23.13 9.33 -6.69
CA ARG A 88 -23.57 10.70 -7.00
C ARG A 88 -25.09 10.75 -7.19
N ARG A 89 -25.66 9.87 -8.02
CA ARG A 89 -27.12 9.78 -8.21
C ARG A 89 -27.87 9.53 -6.90
N THR A 90 -27.35 8.66 -6.03
CA THR A 90 -27.95 8.42 -4.71
C THR A 90 -27.90 9.67 -3.83
N LEU A 91 -26.79 10.42 -3.86
CA LEU A 91 -26.62 11.64 -3.09
C LEU A 91 -27.49 12.80 -3.62
N GLU A 92 -27.59 12.95 -4.95
CA GLU A 92 -28.50 13.92 -5.59
C GLU A 92 -29.96 13.66 -5.20
N GLN A 93 -30.38 12.40 -5.22
CA GLN A 93 -31.72 11.99 -4.76
C GLN A 93 -31.95 12.27 -3.27
N ALA A 94 -30.88 12.27 -2.46
CA ALA A 94 -30.91 12.67 -1.06
C ALA A 94 -30.79 14.21 -0.85
N GLY A 95 -30.75 14.99 -1.93
CA GLY A 95 -30.76 16.46 -1.89
C GLY A 95 -29.38 17.14 -1.87
N HIS A 96 -28.29 16.39 -2.09
CA HIS A 96 -26.95 16.98 -2.21
C HIS A 96 -26.77 17.65 -3.57
N ALA A 97 -26.28 18.89 -3.58
CA ALA A 97 -26.01 19.65 -4.79
C ALA A 97 -24.51 19.63 -5.11
N PHE A 98 -24.15 19.00 -6.24
CA PHE A 98 -22.77 18.92 -6.73
C PHE A 98 -22.41 20.18 -7.54
N ARG A 99 -21.16 20.63 -7.38
CA ARG A 99 -20.56 21.77 -8.09
C ARG A 99 -19.74 21.32 -9.29
N THR A 100 -19.12 20.15 -9.20
CA THR A 100 -18.33 19.53 -10.27
C THR A 100 -19.27 18.81 -11.24
N ASP A 101 -18.84 18.62 -12.49
CA ASP A 101 -19.66 17.94 -13.49
C ASP A 101 -19.76 16.45 -13.15
N HIS A 102 -18.62 15.81 -12.87
CA HIS A 102 -18.56 14.38 -12.55
C HIS A 102 -17.30 14.00 -11.75
N SER A 103 -16.76 14.92 -10.94
CA SER A 103 -15.60 14.58 -10.09
C SER A 103 -15.97 13.51 -9.05
N ASP A 104 -15.16 12.46 -8.99
CA ASP A 104 -15.28 11.41 -7.98
C ASP A 104 -14.94 11.90 -6.57
N THR A 105 -14.11 12.94 -6.46
CA THR A 105 -13.69 13.54 -5.20
C THR A 105 -14.87 14.17 -4.46
N GLU A 106 -15.78 14.83 -5.17
CA GLU A 106 -16.92 15.52 -4.55
C GLU A 106 -17.91 14.52 -3.91
N VAL A 107 -17.99 13.30 -4.46
CA VAL A 107 -18.77 12.19 -3.88
C VAL A 107 -18.24 11.81 -2.49
N LEU A 108 -16.93 11.95 -2.23
CA LEU A 108 -16.37 11.67 -0.91
C LEU A 108 -16.83 12.68 0.13
N VAL A 109 -16.91 13.97 -0.23
CA VAL A 109 -17.36 15.05 0.67
C VAL A 109 -18.83 14.85 1.01
N HIS A 110 -19.71 14.74 0.00
CA HIS A 110 -21.13 14.53 0.22
C HIS A 110 -21.43 13.18 0.88
N GLY A 111 -20.73 12.13 0.46
CA GLY A 111 -20.87 10.79 1.02
C GLY A 111 -20.50 10.73 2.49
N TYR A 112 -19.43 11.42 2.92
CA TYR A 112 -19.09 11.56 4.34
C TYR A 112 -20.20 12.29 5.11
N LYS A 113 -20.68 13.43 4.59
CA LYS A 113 -21.77 14.19 5.23
C LYS A 113 -23.06 13.38 5.35
N HIS A 114 -23.34 12.49 4.39
CA HIS A 114 -24.59 11.74 4.34
C HIS A 114 -24.55 10.43 5.13
N TRP A 115 -23.45 9.67 5.03
CA TRP A 115 -23.35 8.32 5.57
C TRP A 115 -22.38 8.19 6.75
N GLY A 116 -21.65 9.26 7.08
CA GLY A 116 -20.49 9.18 7.98
C GLY A 116 -19.33 8.40 7.35
N ILE A 117 -18.21 8.31 8.06
CA ILE A 117 -17.02 7.64 7.55
C ILE A 117 -17.26 6.14 7.29
N ASP A 118 -17.98 5.45 8.17
CA ASP A 118 -18.26 4.02 8.04
C ASP A 118 -19.11 3.70 6.82
N GLY A 119 -20.25 4.37 6.70
CA GLY A 119 -21.14 4.16 5.57
C GLY A 119 -20.50 4.59 4.25
N LEU A 120 -19.61 5.59 4.27
CA LEU A 120 -18.83 5.96 3.09
C LEU A 120 -17.92 4.80 2.64
N VAL A 121 -16.99 4.34 3.49
CA VAL A 121 -15.95 3.38 3.07
C VAL A 121 -16.49 2.00 2.68
N GLU A 122 -17.64 1.59 3.23
CA GLU A 122 -18.33 0.35 2.83
C GLU A 122 -18.80 0.39 1.37
N ARG A 123 -19.17 1.60 0.88
CA ARG A 123 -19.74 1.81 -0.45
C ARG A 123 -18.69 2.09 -1.52
N LEU A 124 -17.47 2.47 -1.15
CA LEU A 124 -16.44 2.81 -2.11
C LEU A 124 -15.93 1.57 -2.86
N GLU A 125 -15.99 1.62 -4.17
CA GLU A 125 -15.30 0.70 -5.07
C GLU A 125 -14.21 1.48 -5.80
N GLY A 126 -12.95 1.28 -5.42
CA GLY A 126 -11.89 2.15 -5.92
C GLY A 126 -10.51 1.78 -5.39
N MET A 127 -9.51 2.45 -5.93
CA MET A 127 -8.18 2.57 -5.32
C MET A 127 -8.07 3.97 -4.75
N PHE A 128 -7.69 4.13 -3.50
CA PHE A 128 -7.75 5.44 -2.85
C PHE A 128 -6.89 5.54 -1.60
N ALA A 129 -6.35 6.72 -1.42
CA ALA A 129 -5.95 7.25 -0.13
C ALA A 129 -6.48 8.68 -0.01
N PHE A 130 -7.04 9.04 1.13
CA PHE A 130 -7.47 10.41 1.39
C PHE A 130 -7.21 10.84 2.82
N GLY A 131 -7.08 12.15 3.00
CA GLY A 131 -7.20 12.83 4.30
C GLY A 131 -8.41 13.74 4.27
N LEU A 132 -9.33 13.57 5.22
CA LEU A 132 -10.57 14.32 5.36
C LEU A 132 -10.60 15.03 6.72
N TRP A 133 -10.77 16.34 6.72
CA TRP A 133 -10.97 17.16 7.91
C TRP A 133 -12.45 17.48 8.09
N ASP A 134 -12.99 17.18 9.26
CA ASP A 134 -14.32 17.61 9.70
C ASP A 134 -14.19 18.71 10.75
N GLU A 135 -14.65 19.90 10.40
CA GLU A 135 -14.58 21.09 11.25
C GLU A 135 -15.51 21.02 12.47
N ALA A 136 -16.66 20.36 12.35
CA ALA A 136 -17.62 20.22 13.44
C ALA A 136 -17.13 19.19 14.46
N ALA A 137 -16.58 18.07 13.97
CA ALA A 137 -16.02 17.03 14.81
C ALA A 137 -14.59 17.33 15.30
N LYS A 138 -13.91 18.32 14.68
CA LYS A 138 -12.48 18.63 14.91
C LYS A 138 -11.57 17.41 14.78
N ARG A 139 -11.82 16.61 13.73
CA ARG A 139 -11.17 15.32 13.49
C ARG A 139 -10.63 15.23 12.07
N LEU A 140 -9.38 14.78 11.97
CA LEU A 140 -8.76 14.39 10.71
C LEU A 140 -8.89 12.88 10.55
N THR A 141 -9.39 12.43 9.41
CA THR A 141 -9.53 11.00 9.09
C THR A 141 -8.70 10.67 7.88
N LEU A 142 -7.78 9.71 8.01
CA LEU A 142 -7.09 9.10 6.89
C LEU A 142 -7.76 7.77 6.54
N ALA A 143 -7.91 7.49 5.25
CA ALA A 143 -8.37 6.21 4.76
C ALA A 143 -7.43 5.68 3.69
N ARG A 144 -7.23 4.35 3.68
CA ARG A 144 -6.53 3.64 2.61
C ARG A 144 -7.38 2.50 2.09
N ASP A 145 -7.43 2.35 0.77
CA ASP A 145 -8.26 1.37 0.08
C ASP A 145 -8.02 -0.08 0.53
N ARG A 146 -8.97 -0.94 0.15
CA ARG A 146 -9.13 -2.32 0.61
C ARG A 146 -7.83 -3.14 0.59
N VAL A 147 -7.04 -3.00 -0.48
CA VAL A 147 -5.80 -3.77 -0.68
C VAL A 147 -4.54 -2.90 -0.67
N GLY A 148 -4.68 -1.59 -0.44
CA GLY A 148 -3.58 -0.66 -0.26
C GLY A 148 -2.91 -0.21 -1.56
N VAL A 149 -3.66 -0.12 -2.66
CA VAL A 149 -3.14 0.30 -3.98
C VAL A 149 -2.54 1.71 -3.91
N LYS A 150 -3.23 2.66 -3.26
CA LYS A 150 -2.70 4.02 -3.10
C LYS A 150 -1.90 4.15 -1.81
N PRO A 151 -0.71 4.79 -1.85
CA PRO A 151 0.13 4.95 -0.67
C PRO A 151 -0.34 6.12 0.20
N ILE A 152 -0.23 5.93 1.51
CA ILE A 152 -0.31 7.01 2.50
C ILE A 152 0.55 6.66 3.71
N TYR A 153 1.44 7.59 4.03
CA TYR A 153 2.39 7.54 5.13
C TYR A 153 2.07 8.63 6.13
N PHE A 154 2.41 8.43 7.38
CA PHE A 154 2.20 9.41 8.43
C PHE A 154 3.26 9.35 9.52
N THR A 155 3.39 10.45 10.26
CA THR A 155 4.24 10.53 11.45
C THR A 155 3.61 11.46 12.47
N HIS A 156 3.96 11.25 13.73
CA HIS A 156 3.68 12.16 14.82
C HIS A 156 5.01 12.60 15.46
N ALA A 157 5.34 13.87 15.28
CA ALA A 157 6.58 14.45 15.78
C ALA A 157 6.37 15.92 16.15
N ALA A 158 7.08 16.38 17.18
CA ALA A 158 7.09 17.78 17.62
C ALA A 158 5.69 18.40 17.83
N GLY A 159 4.74 17.62 18.39
CA GLY A 159 3.39 18.09 18.70
C GLY A 159 2.48 18.31 17.48
N ALA A 160 2.82 17.71 16.34
CA ALA A 160 2.00 17.72 15.15
C ALA A 160 1.96 16.36 14.45
N PHE A 161 0.82 16.06 13.87
CA PHE A 161 0.63 14.93 12.97
C PHE A 161 0.84 15.36 11.53
N ARG A 162 1.50 14.53 10.72
CA ARG A 162 1.78 14.78 9.30
C ARG A 162 1.43 13.54 8.51
N PHE A 163 0.92 13.72 7.31
CA PHE A 163 0.75 12.62 6.36
C PHE A 163 1.11 13.07 4.94
N ALA A 164 1.49 12.10 4.11
CA ALA A 164 1.66 12.32 2.68
C ALA A 164 1.56 11.01 1.87
N SER A 165 1.42 11.11 0.55
CA SER A 165 1.52 9.95 -0.35
C SER A 165 2.92 9.34 -0.40
N GLU A 166 3.95 10.10 -0.07
CA GLU A 166 5.36 9.72 -0.21
C GLU A 166 6.17 10.20 0.99
N ILE A 167 7.13 9.39 1.45
CA ILE A 167 7.91 9.67 2.67
C ILE A 167 8.78 10.91 2.48
N LYS A 168 9.35 11.12 1.28
CA LYS A 168 10.12 12.34 0.95
C LYS A 168 9.38 13.63 1.28
N ALA A 169 8.06 13.67 1.14
CA ALA A 169 7.26 14.85 1.47
C ALA A 169 7.26 15.11 2.98
N ILE A 170 7.08 14.07 3.80
CA ILE A 170 7.17 14.16 5.28
C ILE A 170 8.59 14.63 5.69
N LEU A 171 9.62 14.11 5.03
CA LEU A 171 11.02 14.44 5.31
C LEU A 171 11.47 15.85 4.88
N THR A 172 10.57 16.65 4.29
CA THR A 172 10.80 18.09 4.09
C THR A 172 10.63 18.90 5.39
N ASP A 173 9.99 18.34 6.41
CA ASP A 173 9.94 18.92 7.74
C ASP A 173 11.25 18.62 8.50
N PRO A 174 12.04 19.64 8.87
CA PRO A 174 13.27 19.45 9.64
C PRO A 174 13.03 18.87 11.05
N ALA A 175 11.79 18.92 11.57
CA ALA A 175 11.43 18.32 12.85
C ALA A 175 11.29 16.80 12.79
N VAL A 176 11.27 16.19 11.60
CA VAL A 176 11.18 14.73 11.42
C VAL A 176 12.58 14.13 11.21
N PRO A 177 13.09 13.29 12.13
CA PRO A 177 14.40 12.67 11.97
C PRO A 177 14.44 11.67 10.81
N ARG A 178 15.58 11.61 10.11
CA ARG A 178 15.87 10.60 9.07
C ARG A 178 16.57 9.37 9.65
N ALA A 179 16.02 8.82 10.73
CA ALA A 179 16.59 7.63 11.37
C ALA A 179 16.07 6.36 10.67
N VAL A 180 16.94 5.36 10.52
CA VAL A 180 16.56 4.04 9.98
C VAL A 180 15.80 3.25 11.05
N GLU A 181 14.77 2.50 10.65
CA GLU A 181 14.05 1.54 11.50
C GLU A 181 14.70 0.15 11.41
N PRO A 182 15.47 -0.31 12.42
CA PRO A 182 16.21 -1.58 12.32
C PRO A 182 15.30 -2.81 12.16
N MET A 183 14.08 -2.77 12.70
CA MET A 183 13.13 -3.87 12.55
C MET A 183 12.63 -3.98 11.11
N ALA A 184 12.39 -2.85 10.44
CA ALA A 184 12.01 -2.82 9.03
C ALA A 184 13.14 -3.36 8.13
N VAL A 185 14.40 -3.03 8.44
CA VAL A 185 15.56 -3.60 7.73
C VAL A 185 15.61 -5.12 7.89
N ASN A 186 15.39 -5.65 9.09
CA ASN A 186 15.34 -7.10 9.31
C ASN A 186 14.21 -7.75 8.51
N HIS A 187 13.01 -7.15 8.51
CA HIS A 187 11.90 -7.63 7.70
C HIS A 187 12.22 -7.60 6.21
N TYR A 188 12.87 -6.55 5.70
CA TYR A 188 13.25 -6.47 4.30
C TYR A 188 14.26 -7.54 3.90
N LEU A 189 15.30 -7.76 4.72
CA LEU A 189 16.28 -8.82 4.45
C LEU A 189 15.66 -10.23 4.52
N SER A 190 14.59 -10.40 5.29
CA SER A 190 13.90 -11.69 5.46
C SER A 190 12.79 -11.93 4.44
N PHE A 191 11.96 -10.93 4.19
CA PHE A 191 10.68 -10.99 3.48
C PHE A 191 10.65 -10.11 2.22
N MET A 192 11.75 -9.45 1.87
CA MET A 192 11.83 -8.56 0.69
C MET A 192 10.90 -7.33 0.77
N VAL A 193 10.38 -7.01 1.96
CA VAL A 193 9.47 -5.87 2.17
C VAL A 193 9.53 -5.36 3.61
N ALA A 194 9.29 -4.06 3.80
CA ALA A 194 8.93 -3.47 5.09
C ALA A 194 7.39 -3.52 5.26
N PRO A 195 6.84 -4.49 6.03
CA PRO A 195 5.40 -4.67 6.14
C PRO A 195 4.77 -3.50 6.91
N ALA A 196 3.57 -3.10 6.50
CA ALA A 196 2.80 -2.13 7.26
C ALA A 196 2.58 -2.63 8.71
N PRO A 197 2.65 -1.75 9.72
CA PRO A 197 2.73 -0.29 9.61
C PRO A 197 4.15 0.27 9.46
N LEU A 198 5.19 -0.56 9.39
CA LEU A 198 6.57 -0.11 9.33
C LEU A 198 6.92 0.51 7.96
N THR A 199 7.91 1.41 8.00
CA THR A 199 8.69 1.84 6.85
C THR A 199 10.17 1.71 7.20
N MET A 200 11.07 1.90 6.24
CA MET A 200 12.51 1.95 6.52
C MET A 200 12.95 3.13 7.40
N PHE A 201 12.04 4.09 7.66
CA PHE A 201 12.29 5.23 8.51
C PHE A 201 11.61 5.06 9.86
N LYS A 202 12.39 5.26 10.92
CA LYS A 202 11.89 5.24 12.29
C LYS A 202 10.86 6.35 12.48
N ASP A 203 9.78 6.02 13.19
CA ASP A 203 8.66 6.92 13.52
C ASP A 203 7.88 7.46 12.30
N ILE A 204 8.11 6.92 11.10
CA ILE A 204 7.27 7.12 9.92
C ILE A 204 6.56 5.80 9.62
N PHE A 205 5.24 5.84 9.58
CA PHE A 205 4.39 4.67 9.48
C PHE A 205 3.60 4.68 8.18
N LYS A 206 3.31 3.49 7.66
CA LYS A 206 2.46 3.24 6.50
C LYS A 206 1.08 2.83 7.01
N LEU A 207 0.01 3.51 6.62
CA LEU A 207 -1.35 3.08 7.00
C LEU A 207 -1.62 1.70 6.37
N PRO A 208 -1.97 0.65 7.13
CA PRO A 208 -2.25 -0.66 6.54
C PRO A 208 -3.43 -0.62 5.56
N ALA A 209 -3.47 -1.58 4.63
CA ALA A 209 -4.57 -1.70 3.66
C ALA A 209 -5.92 -1.93 4.35
N GLY A 210 -7.01 -1.34 3.84
CA GLY A 210 -8.35 -1.49 4.40
C GLY A 210 -8.50 -0.90 5.81
N HIS A 211 -7.72 0.14 6.14
CA HIS A 211 -7.77 0.80 7.44
C HIS A 211 -8.18 2.27 7.35
N LEU A 212 -8.78 2.72 8.45
CA LEU A 212 -8.99 4.11 8.82
C LEU A 212 -8.06 4.48 9.96
N LEU A 213 -7.57 5.72 9.95
CA LEU A 213 -6.87 6.34 11.08
C LEU A 213 -7.54 7.68 11.37
N GLU A 214 -8.11 7.78 12.57
CA GLU A 214 -8.79 8.97 13.07
C GLU A 214 -7.89 9.69 14.07
N ILE A 215 -7.67 10.98 13.85
CA ILE A 215 -6.82 11.85 14.65
C ILE A 215 -7.65 13.00 15.18
N GLU A 216 -7.85 13.02 16.49
CA GLU A 216 -8.54 14.08 17.19
C GLU A 216 -7.65 15.31 17.35
N SER A 217 -8.26 16.48 17.48
CA SER A 217 -7.52 17.74 17.68
C SER A 217 -6.69 17.79 18.97
N ASP A 218 -6.92 16.89 19.95
CA ASP A 218 -6.13 16.73 21.17
C ASP A 218 -4.91 15.80 20.99
N GLY A 219 -4.76 15.19 19.82
CA GLY A 219 -3.69 14.24 19.49
C GLY A 219 -4.02 12.77 19.76
N ARG A 220 -5.22 12.44 20.26
CA ARG A 220 -5.66 11.05 20.34
C ARG A 220 -5.81 10.45 18.94
N MET A 221 -5.24 9.27 18.74
CA MET A 221 -5.23 8.56 17.46
C MET A 221 -5.85 7.17 17.62
N THR A 222 -6.77 6.84 16.73
CA THR A 222 -7.42 5.52 16.68
C THR A 222 -7.33 4.96 15.27
N ALA A 223 -6.71 3.79 15.13
CA ALA A 223 -6.69 3.05 13.87
C ALA A 223 -7.64 1.86 13.95
N ARG A 224 -8.37 1.60 12.87
CA ARG A 224 -9.24 0.42 12.76
C ARG A 224 -9.30 -0.10 11.34
N ARG A 225 -9.47 -1.41 11.22
CA ARG A 225 -9.69 -2.10 9.94
C ARG A 225 -11.16 -2.04 9.57
N TYR A 226 -11.48 -1.55 8.38
CA TYR A 226 -12.84 -1.54 7.83
C TYR A 226 -13.07 -2.62 6.77
N TRP A 227 -12.00 -3.22 6.25
CA TRP A 227 -12.08 -4.30 5.26
C TRP A 227 -10.98 -5.34 5.47
N ASP A 228 -11.28 -6.60 5.17
CA ASP A 228 -10.34 -7.71 5.21
C ASP A 228 -10.56 -8.65 4.02
N ALA A 229 -9.47 -9.23 3.51
CA ALA A 229 -9.46 -10.11 2.34
C ALA A 229 -9.86 -11.56 2.65
N VAL A 230 -10.61 -11.79 3.74
CA VAL A 230 -10.98 -13.15 4.16
C VAL A 230 -11.78 -13.84 3.05
N PRO A 231 -11.32 -15.00 2.54
CA PRO A 231 -12.04 -15.75 1.52
C PRO A 231 -13.42 -16.23 2.00
N GLY A 232 -14.34 -16.47 1.06
CA GLY A 232 -15.68 -16.99 1.35
C GLY A 232 -16.76 -15.92 1.58
N ASN A 233 -16.37 -14.65 1.55
CA ASN A 233 -17.32 -13.53 1.55
C ASN A 233 -17.87 -13.34 0.13
N GLY A 234 -19.07 -13.87 -0.17
CA GLY A 234 -19.83 -13.49 -1.39
C GLY A 234 -20.24 -14.60 -2.35
N ILE A 235 -20.06 -15.88 -1.98
CA ILE A 235 -20.68 -17.02 -2.68
C ILE A 235 -21.41 -17.86 -1.62
N ASP A 236 -22.72 -18.04 -1.78
CA ASP A 236 -23.46 -18.94 -0.88
C ASP A 236 -23.04 -20.38 -1.19
N ALA A 237 -22.61 -21.12 -0.16
CA ALA A 237 -22.24 -22.52 -0.29
C ALA A 237 -23.40 -23.36 -0.87
N ALA A 238 -24.65 -22.95 -0.66
CA ALA A 238 -25.82 -23.61 -1.24
C ALA A 238 -25.89 -23.50 -2.77
N GLU A 239 -25.32 -22.45 -3.38
CA GLU A 239 -25.28 -22.27 -4.84
C GLU A 239 -24.43 -23.35 -5.53
N VAL A 240 -23.41 -23.85 -4.84
CA VAL A 240 -22.45 -24.83 -5.40
C VAL A 240 -22.62 -26.24 -4.85
N ALA A 241 -23.33 -26.43 -3.73
CA ALA A 241 -23.41 -27.69 -3.00
C ALA A 241 -23.97 -28.89 -3.81
N ARG A 242 -24.75 -28.65 -4.86
CA ARG A 242 -25.38 -29.69 -5.70
C ARG A 242 -24.82 -29.75 -7.12
N LEU A 243 -23.80 -28.96 -7.43
CA LEU A 243 -23.16 -28.99 -8.74
C LEU A 243 -22.25 -30.21 -8.83
N THR A 244 -22.17 -30.80 -10.02
CA THR A 244 -21.08 -31.73 -10.35
C THR A 244 -19.77 -30.94 -10.43
N ASP A 245 -18.62 -31.61 -10.34
CA ASP A 245 -17.32 -30.95 -10.44
C ASP A 245 -17.19 -30.08 -11.70
N ALA A 246 -17.64 -30.58 -12.86
CA ALA A 246 -17.64 -29.83 -14.12
C ALA A 246 -18.58 -28.61 -14.09
N ALA A 247 -19.79 -28.76 -13.56
CA ALA A 247 -20.73 -27.63 -13.45
C ALA A 247 -20.23 -26.58 -12.44
N CYS A 248 -19.50 -27.01 -11.42
CA CYS A 248 -18.87 -26.15 -10.43
C CYS A 248 -17.72 -25.34 -11.07
N GLU A 249 -16.89 -25.98 -11.88
CA GLU A 249 -15.84 -25.31 -12.67
C GLU A 249 -16.44 -24.25 -13.61
N ASP A 250 -17.48 -24.60 -14.38
CA ASP A 250 -18.17 -23.68 -15.28
C ASP A 250 -18.76 -22.48 -14.52
N PHE A 251 -19.38 -22.73 -13.36
CA PHE A 251 -19.93 -21.67 -12.49
C PHE A 251 -18.85 -20.67 -12.08
N TYR A 252 -17.71 -21.15 -11.56
CA TYR A 252 -16.61 -20.28 -11.15
C TYR A 252 -15.96 -19.57 -12.34
N ALA A 253 -15.69 -20.27 -13.45
CA ALA A 253 -15.08 -19.68 -14.63
C ALA A 253 -15.95 -18.57 -15.23
N ALA A 254 -17.27 -18.79 -15.34
CA ALA A 254 -18.21 -17.77 -15.80
C ALA A 254 -18.31 -16.59 -14.82
N GLY A 255 -18.35 -16.86 -13.51
CA GLY A 255 -18.38 -15.84 -12.46
C GLY A 255 -17.12 -14.96 -12.46
N ILE A 256 -15.94 -15.57 -12.58
CA ILE A 256 -14.65 -14.88 -12.69
C ILE A 256 -14.63 -14.00 -13.94
N ARG A 257 -14.97 -14.57 -15.11
CA ARG A 257 -15.00 -13.82 -16.37
C ARG A 257 -15.91 -12.59 -16.27
N LYS A 258 -17.13 -12.76 -15.78
CA LYS A 258 -18.10 -11.66 -15.61
C LYS A 258 -17.56 -10.56 -14.69
N ARG A 259 -16.93 -10.93 -13.57
CA ARG A 259 -16.38 -9.97 -12.60
C ARG A 259 -15.13 -9.27 -13.14
N LEU A 260 -14.30 -9.97 -13.91
CA LEU A 260 -13.13 -9.39 -14.56
C LEU A 260 -13.57 -8.40 -15.65
N GLU A 261 -14.53 -8.78 -16.52
CA GLU A 261 -15.14 -7.87 -17.51
C GLU A 261 -15.68 -6.60 -16.86
N ALA A 262 -16.47 -6.74 -15.78
CA ALA A 262 -16.99 -5.59 -15.04
C ALA A 262 -15.88 -4.77 -14.35
N ALA A 263 -14.77 -5.39 -13.94
CA ALA A 263 -13.64 -4.70 -13.33
C ALA A 263 -12.84 -3.88 -14.34
N ILE A 264 -12.69 -4.37 -15.58
CA ILE A 264 -12.06 -3.66 -16.70
C ILE A 264 -12.91 -2.47 -17.11
N ASP A 265 -14.21 -2.68 -17.35
CA ASP A 265 -15.18 -1.64 -17.73
C ASP A 265 -15.16 -0.47 -16.74
N LYS A 266 -15.26 -0.77 -15.43
CA LYS A 266 -15.16 0.21 -14.35
C LYS A 266 -13.86 1.01 -14.32
N ARG A 267 -12.75 0.43 -14.79
CA ARG A 267 -11.42 1.06 -14.82
C ARG A 267 -11.12 1.76 -16.15
N MET A 268 -12.08 1.77 -17.08
CA MET A 268 -12.01 2.55 -18.32
C MET A 268 -12.62 3.95 -18.16
N MET A 269 -13.16 4.30 -16.98
CA MET A 269 -13.60 5.67 -16.70
C MET A 269 -12.40 6.63 -16.72
N SER A 270 -12.34 7.50 -17.72
CA SER A 270 -11.24 8.47 -17.86
C SER A 270 -11.59 9.52 -18.92
N ASP A 271 -11.28 10.79 -18.64
CA ASP A 271 -11.34 11.88 -19.62
C ASP A 271 -10.03 12.03 -20.41
N VAL A 272 -9.04 11.17 -20.13
CA VAL A 272 -7.71 11.19 -20.75
C VAL A 272 -7.39 9.86 -21.40
N PRO A 273 -6.42 9.81 -22.34
CA PRO A 273 -6.03 8.56 -22.98
C PRO A 273 -5.53 7.52 -21.96
N PHE A 274 -5.97 6.28 -22.17
CA PHE A 274 -5.60 5.12 -21.36
C PHE A 274 -5.14 3.93 -22.22
N GLY A 275 -4.33 3.06 -21.61
CA GLY A 275 -3.78 1.86 -22.24
C GLY A 275 -3.47 0.72 -21.25
N VAL A 276 -2.64 -0.23 -21.66
CA VAL A 276 -2.29 -1.43 -20.88
C VAL A 276 -0.78 -1.69 -20.93
N PHE A 277 -0.18 -2.03 -19.78
CA PHE A 277 1.14 -2.67 -19.79
C PHE A 277 1.00 -4.14 -20.18
N LEU A 278 1.63 -4.51 -21.30
CA LEU A 278 1.50 -5.82 -21.91
C LEU A 278 2.82 -6.57 -21.80
N SER A 279 2.88 -7.59 -20.95
CA SER A 279 4.06 -8.46 -20.86
C SER A 279 3.93 -9.66 -21.81
N GLY A 280 2.70 -10.05 -22.16
CA GLY A 280 2.42 -11.28 -22.89
C GLY A 280 2.03 -12.45 -21.99
N GLY A 281 2.19 -12.29 -20.67
CA GLY A 281 1.60 -13.18 -19.66
C GLY A 281 0.07 -13.22 -19.73
N ILE A 282 -0.52 -14.22 -19.09
CA ILE A 282 -1.97 -14.47 -19.14
C ILE A 282 -2.78 -13.28 -18.58
N ASP A 283 -2.27 -12.61 -17.54
CA ASP A 283 -2.99 -11.55 -16.84
C ASP A 283 -3.06 -10.27 -17.66
N SER A 284 -1.89 -9.81 -18.14
CA SER A 284 -1.81 -8.62 -18.99
C SER A 284 -2.50 -8.84 -20.34
N SER A 285 -2.40 -10.05 -20.92
CA SER A 285 -3.10 -10.41 -22.15
C SER A 285 -4.62 -10.50 -21.95
N ALA A 286 -5.09 -10.96 -20.78
CA ALA A 286 -6.52 -10.96 -20.44
C ALA A 286 -7.07 -9.53 -20.34
N ASN A 287 -6.32 -8.60 -19.73
CA ASN A 287 -6.68 -7.18 -19.72
C ASN A 287 -6.86 -6.65 -21.16
N VAL A 288 -5.89 -6.88 -22.04
CA VAL A 288 -5.97 -6.46 -23.45
C VAL A 288 -7.16 -7.11 -24.16
N ALA A 289 -7.36 -8.42 -23.97
CA ALA A 289 -8.44 -9.16 -24.63
C ALA A 289 -9.82 -8.64 -24.24
N LEU A 290 -10.05 -8.36 -22.96
CA LEU A 290 -11.32 -7.86 -22.46
C LEU A 290 -11.52 -6.38 -22.80
N MET A 291 -10.49 -5.55 -22.64
CA MET A 291 -10.54 -4.14 -23.00
C MET A 291 -10.81 -3.95 -24.50
N SER A 292 -10.20 -4.76 -25.37
CA SER A 292 -10.44 -4.70 -26.82
C SER A 292 -11.88 -5.02 -27.23
N ARG A 293 -12.65 -5.73 -26.39
CA ARG A 293 -14.08 -5.99 -26.64
C ARG A 293 -14.98 -4.83 -26.26
N LEU A 294 -14.49 -3.95 -25.39
CA LEU A 294 -15.23 -2.80 -24.86
C LEU A 294 -14.88 -1.50 -25.60
N MET A 295 -13.97 -1.56 -26.58
CA MET A 295 -13.45 -0.39 -27.29
C MET A 295 -13.64 -0.53 -28.81
N ASP A 296 -14.00 0.59 -29.45
CA ASP A 296 -14.11 0.69 -30.91
C ASP A 296 -12.80 1.10 -31.60
N ARG A 297 -11.73 1.29 -30.82
CA ARG A 297 -10.39 1.66 -31.29
C ARG A 297 -9.35 0.66 -30.77
N PRO A 298 -8.19 0.52 -31.45
CA PRO A 298 -7.08 -0.27 -30.92
C PRO A 298 -6.69 0.15 -29.50
N VAL A 299 -6.45 -0.83 -28.64
CA VAL A 299 -5.90 -0.59 -27.30
C VAL A 299 -4.45 -0.15 -27.42
N ASP A 300 -4.06 0.92 -26.73
CA ASP A 300 -2.66 1.31 -26.60
C ASP A 300 -1.95 0.36 -25.63
N THR A 301 -0.92 -0.34 -26.11
CA THR A 301 -0.19 -1.35 -25.33
C THR A 301 1.28 -1.02 -25.27
N PHE A 302 1.89 -1.16 -24.10
CA PHE A 302 3.28 -0.80 -23.86
C PHE A 302 4.04 -1.95 -23.25
N THR A 303 5.20 -2.24 -23.80
CA THR A 303 6.07 -3.34 -23.38
C THR A 303 7.51 -2.84 -23.25
N VAL A 304 8.21 -3.39 -22.27
CA VAL A 304 9.64 -3.19 -22.07
C VAL A 304 10.38 -4.51 -22.26
N GLY A 305 11.52 -4.45 -22.93
CA GLY A 305 12.43 -5.58 -23.09
C GLY A 305 13.87 -5.17 -22.84
N PHE A 306 14.75 -6.16 -22.75
CA PHE A 306 16.17 -6.01 -22.51
C PHE A 306 16.95 -6.22 -23.82
N LYS A 307 17.79 -5.26 -24.17
CA LYS A 307 18.60 -5.30 -25.39
C LYS A 307 19.69 -6.39 -25.34
N ASP A 308 20.34 -6.51 -24.19
CA ASP A 308 21.52 -7.37 -24.01
C ASP A 308 21.14 -8.81 -23.58
N HIS A 309 19.89 -9.03 -23.19
CA HIS A 309 19.36 -10.30 -22.68
C HIS A 309 18.08 -10.71 -23.42
N PRO A 310 18.16 -11.07 -24.71
CA PRO A 310 17.00 -11.49 -25.48
C PRO A 310 16.30 -12.74 -24.94
N GLU A 311 17.01 -13.60 -24.21
CA GLU A 311 16.53 -14.86 -23.66
C GLU A 311 15.54 -14.72 -22.49
N ILE A 312 15.54 -13.58 -21.79
CA ILE A 312 14.61 -13.29 -20.69
C ILE A 312 13.44 -12.42 -21.13
N ASN A 313 13.38 -12.03 -22.40
CA ASN A 313 12.35 -11.14 -22.91
C ASN A 313 11.03 -11.85 -23.13
N GLU A 314 9.94 -11.20 -22.71
CA GLU A 314 8.57 -11.64 -22.98
C GLU A 314 8.00 -11.05 -24.30
N LEU A 315 8.83 -10.34 -25.07
CA LEU A 315 8.44 -9.58 -26.27
C LEU A 315 7.67 -10.41 -27.30
N ASP A 316 8.04 -11.66 -27.53
CA ASP A 316 7.35 -12.48 -28.54
C ASP A 316 5.92 -12.84 -28.12
N TYR A 317 5.68 -13.05 -26.82
CA TYR A 317 4.35 -13.24 -26.26
C TYR A 317 3.55 -11.94 -26.28
N ALA A 318 4.17 -10.81 -25.92
CA ALA A 318 3.54 -9.49 -26.03
C ALA A 318 3.11 -9.18 -27.46
N ARG A 319 3.99 -9.38 -28.44
CA ARG A 319 3.70 -9.21 -29.88
C ARG A 319 2.64 -10.18 -30.37
N LEU A 320 2.59 -11.41 -29.85
CA LEU A 320 1.53 -12.37 -30.17
C LEU A 320 0.17 -11.85 -29.72
N ALA A 321 0.05 -11.41 -28.46
CA ALA A 321 -1.17 -10.82 -27.94
C ALA A 321 -1.55 -9.55 -28.72
N ALA A 322 -0.59 -8.66 -28.97
CA ALA A 322 -0.77 -7.43 -29.73
C ALA A 322 -1.31 -7.69 -31.15
N ARG A 323 -0.73 -8.65 -31.88
CA ARG A 323 -1.22 -9.05 -33.22
C ARG A 323 -2.61 -9.68 -33.17
N THR A 324 -2.87 -10.50 -32.15
CA THR A 324 -4.15 -11.20 -31.98
C THR A 324 -5.29 -10.22 -31.76
N PHE A 325 -5.07 -9.21 -30.91
CA PHE A 325 -6.08 -8.20 -30.56
C PHE A 325 -5.95 -6.89 -31.34
N ARG A 326 -5.01 -6.82 -32.30
CA ARG A 326 -4.76 -5.66 -33.19
C ARG A 326 -4.56 -4.35 -32.40
N THR A 327 -3.70 -4.41 -31.39
CA THR A 327 -3.41 -3.27 -30.51
C THR A 327 -2.49 -2.24 -31.20
N ASN A 328 -2.49 -1.00 -30.70
CA ASN A 328 -1.45 -0.03 -31.00
C ASN A 328 -0.27 -0.32 -30.07
N HIS A 329 0.69 -1.12 -30.56
CA HIS A 329 1.76 -1.70 -29.74
C HIS A 329 3.03 -0.88 -29.78
N HIS A 330 3.54 -0.54 -28.60
CA HIS A 330 4.76 0.24 -28.40
C HIS A 330 5.74 -0.57 -27.54
N GLU A 331 6.99 -0.62 -27.99
CA GLU A 331 8.05 -1.34 -27.29
C GLU A 331 9.20 -0.38 -26.97
N VAL A 332 9.80 -0.53 -25.79
CA VAL A 332 11.08 0.07 -25.44
C VAL A 332 12.07 -1.02 -25.07
N LEU A 333 13.29 -0.91 -25.58
CA LEU A 333 14.40 -1.79 -25.21
C LEU A 333 15.35 -1.00 -24.31
N ILE A 334 15.68 -1.58 -23.16
CA ILE A 334 16.60 -0.99 -22.18
C ILE A 334 17.87 -1.82 -22.07
N ASP A 335 18.96 -1.16 -21.66
CA ASP A 335 20.25 -1.80 -21.40
C ASP A 335 20.82 -1.45 -20.01
N ALA A 336 22.01 -1.98 -19.71
CA ALA A 336 22.67 -1.72 -18.43
C ALA A 336 23.01 -0.24 -18.21
N GLY A 337 23.22 0.53 -19.28
CA GLY A 337 23.48 1.97 -19.22
C GLY A 337 22.24 2.74 -18.78
N ASP A 338 21.06 2.37 -19.30
CA ASP A 338 19.78 2.93 -18.86
C ASP A 338 19.55 2.71 -17.37
N MET A 339 19.76 1.47 -16.89
CA MET A 339 19.63 1.13 -15.47
C MET A 339 20.57 1.98 -14.60
N GLN A 340 21.85 2.05 -14.95
CA GLN A 340 22.84 2.82 -14.20
C GLN A 340 22.49 4.32 -14.18
N GLY A 341 22.00 4.85 -15.31
CA GLY A 341 21.56 6.23 -15.42
C GLY A 341 20.32 6.57 -14.59
N TYR A 342 19.48 5.58 -14.24
CA TYR A 342 18.26 5.78 -13.46
C TYR A 342 18.45 5.61 -11.94
N LEU A 343 19.60 5.13 -11.45
CA LEU A 343 19.77 4.77 -10.03
C LEU A 343 19.40 5.89 -9.04
N ASP A 344 19.82 7.13 -9.27
CA ASP A 344 19.45 8.26 -8.40
C ASP A 344 17.95 8.53 -8.44
N GLY A 345 17.35 8.42 -9.64
CA GLY A 345 15.91 8.51 -9.84
C GLY A 345 15.17 7.38 -9.12
N LEU A 346 15.67 6.15 -9.17
CA LEU A 346 15.09 5.01 -8.48
C LEU A 346 15.01 5.25 -6.97
N VAL A 347 16.13 5.65 -6.36
CA VAL A 347 16.20 5.98 -4.93
C VAL A 347 15.23 7.10 -4.59
N HIS A 348 15.16 8.13 -5.43
CA HIS A 348 14.24 9.24 -5.21
C HIS A 348 12.77 8.79 -5.29
N HIS A 349 12.35 8.09 -6.34
CA HIS A 349 10.93 7.76 -6.54
C HIS A 349 10.41 6.73 -5.55
N GLN A 350 11.23 5.75 -5.14
CA GLN A 350 10.77 4.65 -4.30
C GLN A 350 10.56 5.02 -2.82
N ASP A 351 11.20 6.08 -2.33
CA ASP A 351 11.32 6.46 -0.90
C ASP A 351 12.02 5.43 0.00
N GLU A 352 11.71 4.15 -0.16
CA GLU A 352 12.30 3.01 0.53
C GLU A 352 12.57 1.88 -0.49
N PRO A 353 13.60 1.04 -0.30
CA PRO A 353 13.96 0.02 -1.28
C PRO A 353 12.85 -1.02 -1.45
N ILE A 354 12.55 -1.33 -2.71
CA ILE A 354 11.69 -2.44 -3.11
C ILE A 354 12.62 -3.56 -3.58
N ALA A 355 12.44 -4.78 -3.07
CA ALA A 355 13.28 -5.93 -3.44
C ALA A 355 12.81 -6.64 -4.72
N ASP A 356 11.95 -5.98 -5.50
CA ASP A 356 11.53 -6.42 -6.82
C ASP A 356 12.26 -5.60 -7.89
N TRP A 357 13.10 -6.27 -8.66
CA TRP A 357 13.88 -5.72 -9.76
C TRP A 357 13.01 -5.15 -10.89
N VAL A 358 11.74 -5.55 -11.00
CA VAL A 358 10.76 -5.01 -11.98
C VAL A 358 10.55 -3.50 -11.82
N CYS A 359 10.87 -2.93 -10.65
CA CYS A 359 10.80 -1.49 -10.43
C CYS A 359 11.63 -0.64 -11.41
N VAL A 360 12.72 -1.19 -11.98
CA VAL A 360 13.55 -0.51 -12.99
C VAL A 360 12.85 -0.47 -14.35
N PRO A 361 12.50 -1.61 -15.00
CA PRO A 361 11.81 -1.60 -16.28
C PRO A 361 10.45 -0.89 -16.21
N LEU A 362 9.76 -0.92 -15.06
CA LEU A 362 8.49 -0.22 -14.86
C LEU A 362 8.61 1.31 -15.08
N TYR A 363 9.74 1.92 -14.70
CA TYR A 363 9.99 3.34 -14.97
C TYR A 363 10.03 3.63 -16.47
N PHE A 364 10.75 2.81 -17.23
CA PHE A 364 10.95 3.02 -18.67
C PHE A 364 9.68 2.80 -19.47
N VAL A 365 8.90 1.76 -19.15
CA VAL A 365 7.59 1.54 -19.80
C VAL A 365 6.57 2.62 -19.41
N SER A 366 6.62 3.15 -18.18
CA SER A 366 5.79 4.28 -17.76
C SER A 366 6.18 5.57 -18.50
N ARG A 367 7.48 5.80 -18.70
CA ARG A 367 7.98 6.91 -19.52
C ARG A 367 7.53 6.78 -20.97
N LEU A 368 7.65 5.60 -21.56
CA LEU A 368 7.16 5.32 -22.92
C LEU A 368 5.66 5.63 -23.05
N ALA A 369 4.83 5.16 -22.11
CA ALA A 369 3.40 5.46 -22.12
C ALA A 369 3.13 6.97 -22.06
N LYS A 370 3.86 7.70 -21.20
CA LYS A 370 3.73 9.15 -21.09
C LYS A 370 4.18 9.88 -22.36
N ASP A 371 5.28 9.46 -22.97
CA ASP A 371 5.81 10.03 -24.22
C ASP A 371 4.84 9.80 -25.39
N CYS A 372 4.07 8.71 -25.36
CA CYS A 372 2.97 8.43 -26.30
C CYS A 372 1.66 9.17 -25.95
N GLY A 373 1.64 10.01 -24.92
CA GLY A 373 0.46 10.77 -24.51
C GLY A 373 -0.59 9.97 -23.72
N VAL A 374 -0.25 8.77 -23.24
CA VAL A 374 -1.12 7.96 -22.37
C VAL A 374 -0.87 8.30 -20.91
N THR A 375 -1.95 8.61 -20.19
CA THR A 375 -1.89 9.07 -18.80
C THR A 375 -2.31 7.98 -17.81
N VAL A 376 -3.25 7.12 -18.21
CA VAL A 376 -3.77 6.02 -17.39
C VAL A 376 -3.36 4.68 -18.00
N VAL A 377 -2.88 3.76 -17.18
CA VAL A 377 -2.50 2.42 -17.64
C VAL A 377 -3.07 1.38 -16.69
N GLN A 378 -3.72 0.35 -17.25
CA GLN A 378 -4.11 -0.83 -16.51
C GLN A 378 -2.99 -1.88 -16.52
N VAL A 379 -2.85 -2.58 -15.38
CA VAL A 379 -1.83 -3.61 -15.17
C VAL A 379 -2.48 -4.92 -14.71
N GLY A 380 -1.78 -6.03 -14.88
CA GLY A 380 -2.22 -7.37 -14.44
C GLY A 380 -1.83 -7.71 -13.00
N GLU A 381 -1.18 -6.79 -12.27
CA GLU A 381 -0.73 -7.00 -10.89
C GLU A 381 -1.89 -7.38 -9.96
N GLY A 382 -1.66 -8.31 -9.03
CA GLY A 382 -2.66 -8.86 -8.12
C GLY A 382 -3.29 -10.18 -8.59
N SER A 383 -3.11 -10.57 -9.85
CA SER A 383 -3.67 -11.81 -10.39
C SER A 383 -3.04 -13.05 -9.76
N ASP A 384 -1.70 -13.11 -9.73
CA ASP A 384 -0.97 -14.26 -9.16
C ASP A 384 -1.28 -14.47 -7.68
N GLU A 385 -1.43 -13.40 -6.90
CA GLU A 385 -1.82 -13.45 -5.49
C GLU A 385 -3.26 -13.96 -5.31
N GLN A 386 -4.16 -13.57 -6.20
CA GLN A 386 -5.58 -13.92 -6.11
C GLN A 386 -5.85 -15.35 -6.61
N PHE A 387 -5.12 -15.81 -7.62
CA PHE A 387 -5.32 -17.09 -8.29
C PHE A 387 -4.22 -18.13 -8.01
N CYS A 388 -3.29 -17.84 -7.10
CA CYS A 388 -2.17 -18.72 -6.75
C CYS A 388 -1.26 -19.03 -7.95
N GLY A 389 -0.97 -18.03 -8.80
CA GLY A 389 -0.30 -18.21 -10.08
C GLY A 389 1.20 -18.54 -9.99
N TYR A 390 1.84 -18.31 -8.84
CA TYR A 390 3.24 -18.66 -8.64
C TYR A 390 3.47 -20.18 -8.54
N ASP A 391 4.43 -20.71 -9.31
CA ASP A 391 4.83 -22.13 -9.31
C ASP A 391 5.18 -22.68 -7.92
N SER A 392 5.72 -21.82 -7.05
CA SER A 392 6.07 -22.19 -5.69
C SER A 392 4.84 -22.62 -4.88
N TRP A 393 3.68 -21.98 -5.09
CA TRP A 393 2.44 -22.33 -4.40
C TRP A 393 1.97 -23.73 -4.81
N MET A 394 2.03 -24.05 -6.10
CA MET A 394 1.73 -25.39 -6.60
C MET A 394 2.69 -26.44 -6.08
N THR A 395 3.97 -26.09 -5.94
CA THR A 395 4.97 -26.96 -5.31
C THR A 395 4.63 -27.26 -3.85
N TYR A 396 4.23 -26.24 -3.06
CA TYR A 396 3.81 -26.44 -1.67
C TYR A 396 2.52 -27.24 -1.56
N LEU A 397 1.55 -27.00 -2.45
CA LEU A 397 0.31 -27.76 -2.45
C LEU A 397 0.56 -29.25 -2.74
N LYS A 398 1.45 -29.56 -3.69
CA LYS A 398 1.89 -30.93 -3.99
C LYS A 398 2.57 -31.55 -2.78
N LEU A 399 3.51 -30.85 -2.14
CA LEU A 399 4.20 -31.35 -0.94
C LEU A 399 3.22 -31.58 0.22
N TYR A 400 2.26 -30.68 0.41
CA TYR A 400 1.24 -30.80 1.43
C TYR A 400 0.36 -32.04 1.22
N ARG A 401 -0.13 -32.26 -0.01
CA ARG A 401 -0.98 -33.39 -0.37
C ARG A 401 -0.23 -34.73 -0.37
N ALA A 402 0.97 -34.76 -0.94
CA ALA A 402 1.73 -36.00 -1.14
C ALA A 402 2.46 -36.46 0.11
N PHE A 403 2.89 -35.54 0.98
CA PHE A 403 3.72 -35.88 2.14
C PHE A 403 3.09 -35.45 3.47
N TRP A 404 2.81 -34.16 3.65
CA TRP A 404 2.40 -33.62 4.96
C TRP A 404 1.11 -34.27 5.49
N ASN A 405 0.04 -34.28 4.70
CA ASN A 405 -1.25 -34.81 5.12
C ASN A 405 -1.19 -36.32 5.42
N PRO A 406 -0.65 -37.17 4.53
CA PRO A 406 -0.46 -38.58 4.83
C PRO A 406 0.39 -38.81 6.09
N TYR A 407 1.51 -38.10 6.24
CA TYR A 407 2.40 -38.23 7.39
C TYR A 407 1.70 -37.85 8.71
N ARG A 408 0.97 -36.73 8.73
CA ARG A 408 0.25 -36.26 9.93
C ARG A 408 -0.86 -37.22 10.35
N ASN A 409 -1.54 -37.83 9.38
CA ASN A 409 -2.69 -38.72 9.63
C ASN A 409 -2.28 -40.16 9.93
N ALA A 410 -1.23 -40.68 9.27
CA ALA A 410 -0.80 -42.06 9.42
C ALA A 410 0.17 -42.27 10.61
N VAL A 411 0.95 -41.26 10.99
CA VAL A 411 1.96 -41.39 12.04
C VAL A 411 1.42 -40.89 13.39
N PRO A 412 1.39 -41.74 14.44
CA PRO A 412 0.94 -41.34 15.77
C PRO A 412 1.74 -40.16 16.33
N ALA A 413 1.08 -39.30 17.11
CA ALA A 413 1.67 -38.07 17.63
C ALA A 413 2.99 -38.28 18.40
N GLY A 414 3.10 -39.34 19.21
CA GLY A 414 4.32 -39.68 19.94
C GLY A 414 5.51 -39.99 19.02
N LEU A 415 5.26 -40.72 17.92
CA LEU A 415 6.29 -41.04 16.93
C LEU A 415 6.67 -39.81 16.09
N ARG A 416 5.70 -38.97 15.70
CA ARG A 416 6.00 -37.69 15.03
C ARG A 416 6.88 -36.80 15.89
N LYS A 417 6.62 -36.72 17.20
CA LYS A 417 7.42 -35.93 18.15
C LYS A 417 8.85 -36.46 18.27
N LEU A 418 9.03 -37.79 18.25
CA LEU A 418 10.35 -38.41 18.23
C LEU A 418 11.10 -38.11 16.93
N ILE A 419 10.46 -38.31 15.77
CA ILE A 419 11.04 -38.02 14.45
C ILE A 419 11.43 -36.55 14.34
N GLY A 420 10.55 -35.63 14.76
CA GLY A 420 10.84 -34.19 14.74
C GLY A 420 12.03 -33.77 15.61
N ARG A 421 12.24 -34.44 16.76
CA ARG A 421 13.43 -34.20 17.61
C ARG A 421 14.71 -34.76 16.99
N LEU A 422 14.61 -35.92 16.36
CA LEU A 422 15.75 -36.58 15.70
C LEU A 422 16.11 -35.96 14.35
N ALA A 423 15.23 -35.14 13.76
CA ALA A 423 15.50 -34.44 12.51
C ALA A 423 16.43 -33.23 12.66
N GLY A 424 16.68 -32.75 13.88
CA GLY A 424 17.53 -31.57 14.15
C GLY A 424 18.92 -31.62 13.50
N PRO A 425 19.70 -32.71 13.65
CA PRO A 425 21.02 -32.86 13.02
C PRO A 425 21.00 -32.87 11.48
N LEU A 426 19.86 -33.16 10.85
CA LEU A 426 19.74 -33.09 9.39
C LEU A 426 19.75 -31.63 8.90
N ALA A 427 19.43 -30.66 9.76
CA ALA A 427 19.38 -29.26 9.37
C ALA A 427 20.75 -28.68 8.99
N ASP A 428 21.82 -29.21 9.56
CA ASP A 428 23.18 -28.70 9.35
C ASP A 428 23.83 -29.20 8.05
N LEU A 429 23.19 -30.12 7.31
CA LEU A 429 23.75 -30.73 6.10
C LEU A 429 23.57 -29.87 4.84
N SER A 430 22.45 -29.16 4.71
CA SER A 430 22.09 -28.33 3.56
C SER A 430 20.81 -27.53 3.82
N ASP A 431 20.54 -26.49 3.03
CA ASP A 431 19.28 -25.75 3.10
C ASP A 431 18.05 -26.63 2.83
N GLY A 432 18.18 -27.61 1.92
CA GLY A 432 17.11 -28.56 1.60
C GLY A 432 16.77 -29.47 2.79
N SER A 433 17.79 -29.93 3.52
CA SER A 433 17.60 -30.78 4.69
C SER A 433 17.16 -29.99 5.93
N ALA A 434 17.54 -28.72 6.07
CA ALA A 434 16.99 -27.79 7.05
C ALA A 434 15.47 -27.59 6.88
N ARG A 435 15.02 -27.39 5.63
CA ARG A 435 13.58 -27.31 5.31
C ARG A 435 12.85 -28.59 5.68
N ALA A 436 13.39 -29.76 5.34
CA ALA A 436 12.79 -31.04 5.68
C ALA A 436 12.72 -31.27 7.20
N ALA A 437 13.80 -30.93 7.92
CA ALA A 437 13.84 -31.01 9.38
C ALA A 437 12.80 -30.10 10.05
N GLU A 438 12.62 -28.88 9.55
CA GLU A 438 11.59 -27.96 10.05
C GLU A 438 10.17 -28.49 9.85
N VAL A 439 9.88 -29.06 8.68
CA VAL A 439 8.59 -29.69 8.39
C VAL A 439 8.32 -30.83 9.37
N LEU A 440 9.29 -31.73 9.56
CA LEU A 440 9.16 -32.85 10.50
C LEU A 440 8.98 -32.38 11.96
N ARG A 441 9.71 -31.34 12.37
CA ARG A 441 9.62 -30.74 13.70
C ARG A 441 8.24 -30.12 13.95
N ARG A 442 7.71 -29.35 13.00
CA ARG A 442 6.35 -28.76 13.08
C ARG A 442 5.28 -29.83 13.23
N ALA A 443 5.37 -30.89 12.43
CA ALA A 443 4.46 -32.02 12.54
C ALA A 443 4.58 -32.73 13.90
N GLY A 444 5.78 -32.84 14.48
CA GLY A 444 6.00 -33.38 15.82
C GLY A 444 5.41 -32.52 16.95
N ASP A 445 5.43 -31.20 16.78
CA ASP A 445 4.90 -30.22 17.73
C ASP A 445 3.41 -29.92 17.53
N GLY A 446 2.75 -30.58 16.57
CA GLY A 446 1.33 -30.35 16.26
C GLY A 446 1.05 -28.98 15.64
N ARG A 447 2.06 -28.35 15.03
CA ARG A 447 1.93 -27.07 14.32
C ARG A 447 1.49 -27.30 12.88
N GLU A 448 0.82 -26.31 12.31
CA GLU A 448 0.40 -26.37 10.91
C GLU A 448 1.57 -26.33 9.93
N PHE A 449 1.32 -26.89 8.74
CA PHE A 449 2.25 -26.76 7.62
C PHE A 449 2.43 -25.28 7.32
N PHE A 450 3.67 -24.84 7.25
CA PHE A 450 3.97 -23.44 7.02
C PHE A 450 5.21 -23.35 6.16
N TRP A 451 5.06 -22.60 5.09
CA TRP A 451 6.18 -22.15 4.29
C TRP A 451 6.33 -20.65 4.52
N SER A 452 7.49 -20.22 5.04
CA SER A 452 7.68 -18.81 5.35
C SER A 452 7.84 -17.94 4.10
N GLY A 453 8.26 -18.49 2.96
CA GLY A 453 8.71 -17.70 1.81
C GLY A 453 10.04 -16.97 2.06
N ALA A 454 10.31 -16.64 3.32
CA ALA A 454 11.50 -15.94 3.77
C ALA A 454 12.78 -16.74 3.57
N ASN A 455 13.85 -16.03 3.23
CA ASN A 455 15.21 -16.47 3.50
C ASN A 455 15.43 -16.42 5.02
N ALA A 456 14.83 -17.37 5.73
CA ALA A 456 15.16 -17.59 7.11
C ALA A 456 16.63 -18.04 7.13
N PHE A 457 17.46 -17.29 7.86
CA PHE A 457 18.81 -17.73 8.17
C PHE A 457 18.69 -18.96 9.10
N TRP A 458 18.45 -20.14 8.52
CA TRP A 458 18.32 -21.40 9.26
C TRP A 458 19.61 -21.74 10.02
N ASN A 459 20.73 -21.19 9.54
CA ASN A 459 22.07 -21.32 10.11
C ASN A 459 22.47 -20.19 11.07
N VAL A 460 21.53 -19.40 11.63
CA VAL A 460 21.90 -18.59 12.80
C VAL A 460 22.22 -19.57 13.91
N PRO A 461 23.48 -19.65 14.38
CA PRO A 461 23.82 -20.54 15.48
C PRO A 461 22.90 -20.19 16.64
N SER A 462 22.23 -21.20 17.19
CA SER A 462 21.44 -21.09 18.43
C SER A 462 22.34 -20.92 19.67
N GLY A 463 23.53 -20.35 19.47
CA GLY A 463 24.48 -20.02 20.53
C GLY A 463 24.02 -18.79 21.32
N PRO A 464 24.42 -18.68 22.59
CA PRO A 464 24.05 -17.56 23.47
C PRO A 464 24.51 -16.17 22.96
N SER A 465 25.35 -16.08 21.92
CA SER A 465 25.87 -14.80 21.40
C SER A 465 24.85 -13.97 20.62
N THR A 466 23.93 -14.59 19.87
CA THR A 466 22.94 -13.85 19.07
C THR A 466 21.79 -13.30 19.91
N ARG A 467 21.46 -13.94 21.03
CA ARG A 467 20.51 -13.37 22.03
C ARG A 467 21.11 -12.18 22.77
N ALA A 468 22.42 -12.16 23.01
CA ALA A 468 23.08 -11.08 23.75
C ALA A 468 23.07 -9.74 22.98
N ALA A 469 23.20 -9.76 21.64
CA ALA A 469 23.22 -8.54 20.83
C ALA A 469 21.88 -7.79 20.83
N ILE A 470 20.76 -8.50 21.05
CA ILE A 470 19.41 -7.90 21.12
C ILE A 470 19.03 -7.57 22.57
N SER A 471 19.61 -8.25 23.57
CA SER A 471 19.32 -7.98 24.98
C SER A 471 20.26 -6.96 25.65
N SER A 472 21.32 -6.49 24.97
CA SER A 472 22.28 -5.53 25.54
C SER A 472 21.92 -4.05 25.30
N ALA A 473 20.74 -3.75 24.74
CA ALA A 473 20.13 -2.43 24.90
C ALA A 473 19.66 -2.30 26.37
N ARG A 474 20.62 -1.97 27.24
CA ARG A 474 20.41 -1.69 28.65
C ARG A 474 19.28 -0.68 28.83
N SER A 475 18.52 -0.87 29.90
CA SER A 475 17.50 0.01 30.45
C SER A 475 17.81 1.50 30.23
N PRO A 476 16.78 2.35 30.00
CA PRO A 476 17.00 3.79 29.94
C PRO A 476 17.71 4.26 31.22
N PRO A 477 18.66 5.21 31.14
CA PRO A 477 19.24 5.80 32.34
C PRO A 477 18.10 6.34 33.21
N THR A 478 18.10 5.95 34.48
CA THR A 478 17.20 6.49 35.50
C THR A 478 17.29 8.03 35.46
N PRO A 479 16.18 8.76 35.39
CA PRO A 479 16.24 10.22 35.44
C PRO A 479 16.90 10.66 36.76
N PRO A 480 17.75 11.70 36.75
CA PRO A 480 18.31 12.24 37.98
C PRO A 480 17.16 12.66 38.91
N THR A 481 17.25 12.23 40.17
CA THR A 481 16.29 12.58 41.21
C THR A 481 16.27 14.11 41.35
N PRO A 482 15.09 14.76 41.34
CA PRO A 482 15.02 16.20 41.60
C PRO A 482 15.58 16.49 43.00
N PRO A 483 16.35 17.57 43.19
CA PRO A 483 16.86 17.94 44.50
C PRO A 483 15.69 18.17 45.46
N ALA A 484 15.83 17.64 46.68
CA ALA A 484 14.84 17.79 47.73
C ALA A 484 14.55 19.28 48.01
N PRO A 485 13.29 19.66 48.30
CA PRO A 485 12.98 21.02 48.69
C PRO A 485 13.74 21.40 49.97
N PRO A 486 14.25 22.64 50.08
CA PRO A 486 14.99 23.06 51.26
C PRO A 486 14.10 22.99 52.51
N ALA A 487 14.63 22.37 53.56
CA ALA A 487 14.01 22.35 54.88
C ALA A 487 13.84 23.79 55.42
N PRO A 488 12.76 24.10 56.15
CA PRO A 488 12.50 25.42 56.68
C PRO A 488 13.60 25.84 57.65
N GLY A 489 14.20 27.00 57.39
CA GLY A 489 15.28 27.56 58.20
C GLY A 489 14.83 27.89 59.61
N THR A 490 15.48 27.28 60.59
CA THR A 490 15.58 27.80 61.96
C THR A 490 16.85 28.63 62.04
N GLY A 491 16.69 29.90 62.38
CA GLY A 491 17.72 30.92 62.24
C GLY A 491 18.80 30.95 63.32
N SER A 492 19.45 32.12 63.31
CA SER A 492 20.36 32.71 64.29
C SER A 492 21.86 32.53 64.05
N GLY A 493 22.56 33.67 64.00
CA GLY A 493 23.97 33.76 64.38
C GLY A 493 24.92 34.29 63.32
N ALA A 494 24.91 35.60 63.07
CA ALA A 494 26.15 36.32 62.72
C ALA A 494 27.11 36.28 63.94
N PRO A 495 28.45 36.35 63.77
CA PRO A 495 29.08 37.66 63.53
C PRO A 495 30.41 37.71 62.72
N ALA A 496 30.58 38.85 62.04
CA ALA A 496 31.73 39.77 62.03
C ALA A 496 33.10 39.44 61.37
N SER A 497 33.70 40.56 60.92
CA SER A 497 35.07 40.85 60.43
C SER A 497 35.37 40.40 59.00
N THR A 498 35.78 41.26 58.05
CA THR A 498 36.28 42.66 58.05
C THR A 498 36.08 43.22 56.65
#